data_AF-A0A1G6ANE5-F1
#
_entry.id   AF-A0A1G6ANE5-F1
#
_cell.length_a   1.000
_cell.length_b   1.000
_cell.length_c   1.000
_cell.angle_alpha   90.00
_cell.angle_beta   90.00
_cell.angle_gamma   90.00
#
_symmetry.space_group_name_H-M   'P 1'
#
loop_
_entity.id
_entity.type
_entity.pdbx_description
1 polymer ?
#
loop_
_entity_poly.entity_id
_entity_poly.type
_entity_poly.pdbx_seq_one_letter_code
_entity_poly.pdbx_strand_id
1 'polypeptide(L)'
;MGASMKRSSAIYWLTAVLGAGVLVLGLLLVWINIERVDLAYELKQLQTELEQKTNLQAKLEVERMNLLSSSRLRSLAEESELRQARPGQIRTLAP
;
A
#
# COMPACT_ATOMS: atom_id res chain seq x y z
N MET A 1 36.24 24.67 -54.60
CA MET A 1 34.78 24.67 -54.38
C MET A 1 34.21 23.42 -53.70
N GLY A 2 34.86 22.25 -53.71
CA GLY A 2 34.29 21.00 -53.12
C GLY A 2 34.22 20.91 -51.60
N ALA A 3 35.10 21.61 -50.86
CA ALA A 3 35.14 21.53 -49.39
C ALA A 3 33.97 22.26 -48.69
N SER A 4 33.46 23.33 -49.29
CA SER A 4 32.29 24.07 -48.78
C SER A 4 31.01 23.21 -48.85
N MET A 5 30.82 22.50 -49.96
CA MET A 5 29.64 21.66 -50.20
C MET A 5 29.56 20.47 -49.23
N LYS A 6 30.71 19.84 -48.92
CA LYS A 6 30.77 18.74 -47.93
C LYS A 6 30.43 19.24 -46.52
N ARG A 7 30.92 20.43 -46.11
CA ARG A 7 30.60 21.03 -44.80
C ARG A 7 29.10 21.29 -44.64
N SER A 8 28.44 21.82 -45.66
CA SER A 8 26.99 22.09 -45.61
C SER A 8 26.19 20.79 -45.48
N SER A 9 26.53 19.75 -46.23
CA SER A 9 25.87 18.44 -46.12
C SER A 9 26.03 17.81 -44.73
N ALA A 10 27.21 17.93 -44.12
CA ALA A 10 27.48 17.42 -42.79
C ALA A 10 26.66 18.14 -41.70
N ILE A 11 26.46 19.45 -41.86
CA ILE A 11 25.62 20.23 -40.95
C ILE A 11 24.16 19.76 -41.02
N TYR A 12 23.62 19.54 -42.23
CA TYR A 12 22.24 19.03 -42.38
C TYR A 12 22.05 17.66 -41.73
N TRP A 13 22.99 16.73 -41.91
CA TRP A 13 22.96 15.43 -41.25
C TRP A 13 23.05 15.54 -39.73
N LEU A 14 23.94 16.39 -39.22
CA LEU A 14 24.06 16.63 -37.78
C LEU A 14 22.76 17.19 -37.20
N THR A 15 22.15 18.17 -37.87
CA THR A 15 20.87 18.74 -37.44
C THR A 15 19.74 17.73 -37.50
N ALA A 16 19.72 16.84 -38.50
CA ALA A 16 18.72 15.79 -38.63
C ALA A 16 18.83 14.76 -37.50
N VAL A 17 20.06 14.33 -37.16
CA VAL A 17 20.30 13.39 -36.05
C VAL A 17 19.92 14.03 -34.71
N LEU A 18 20.29 15.29 -34.49
CA LEU A 18 19.89 16.01 -33.28
C LEU A 18 18.37 16.15 -33.18
N GLY A 19 17.69 16.52 -34.28
CA GLY A 19 16.24 16.61 -34.33
C GLY A 19 15.57 15.28 -34.03
N ALA A 20 16.04 14.19 -34.63
CA ALA A 20 15.55 12.85 -34.35
C ALA A 20 15.78 12.45 -32.88
N GLY A 21 16.96 12.78 -32.31
CA GLY A 21 17.27 12.54 -30.91
C GLY A 21 16.31 13.25 -29.96
N VAL A 22 15.96 14.51 -30.23
CA VAL A 22 14.99 15.27 -29.43
C VAL A 22 13.61 14.61 -29.49
N LEU A 23 13.17 14.14 -30.65
CA LEU A 23 11.88 13.47 -30.80
C LEU A 23 11.84 12.14 -30.01
N VAL A 24 12.90 11.33 -30.11
CA VAL A 24 13.01 10.07 -29.37
C VAL A 24 13.01 10.32 -27.86
N LEU A 25 13.80 11.28 -27.39
CA LEU A 25 13.84 11.64 -25.97
C LEU A 25 12.49 12.18 -25.49
N GLY A 26 11.82 13.01 -26.28
CA GLY A 26 10.48 13.50 -25.98
C GLY A 26 9.46 12.36 -25.82
N LEU A 27 9.49 11.40 -26.75
CA LEU A 27 8.61 10.24 -26.70
C LEU A 27 8.89 9.34 -25.48
N LEU A 28 10.18 9.06 -25.20
CA LEU A 28 10.59 8.29 -24.02
C LEU A 28 10.18 8.99 -22.72
N LEU A 29 10.26 10.31 -22.67
CA LEU A 29 9.87 11.08 -21.50
C LEU A 29 8.36 10.97 -21.24
N VAL A 30 7.53 11.06 -22.30
CA VAL A 30 6.09 10.81 -22.20
C VAL A 30 5.81 9.39 -21.72
N TRP A 31 6.50 8.39 -22.28
CA TRP A 31 6.34 6.99 -21.87
C TRP A 31 6.65 6.79 -20.39
N ILE A 32 7.81 7.27 -19.92
CA ILE A 32 8.21 7.19 -18.52
C ILE A 32 7.23 7.94 -17.62
N ASN A 33 6.68 9.06 -18.10
CA ASN A 33 5.71 9.84 -17.33
C ASN A 33 4.41 9.06 -17.10
N ILE A 34 3.90 8.37 -18.14
CA ILE A 34 2.70 7.53 -18.03
C ILE A 34 2.95 6.39 -17.02
N GLU A 35 4.06 5.65 -17.18
CA GLU A 35 4.42 4.57 -16.26
C GLU A 35 4.54 5.06 -14.81
N ARG A 36 5.15 6.24 -14.62
CA ARG A 36 5.30 6.84 -13.29
C ARG A 36 3.95 7.22 -12.68
N VAL A 37 3.03 7.72 -13.49
CA VAL A 37 1.68 8.07 -13.04
C VAL A 37 0.91 6.80 -12.66
N ASP A 38 0.96 5.77 -13.48
CA ASP A 38 0.32 4.48 -13.21
C ASP A 38 0.82 3.87 -11.91
N LEU A 39 2.14 3.84 -11.71
CA LEU A 39 2.75 3.38 -10.46
C LEU A 39 2.27 4.20 -9.26
N ALA A 40 2.17 5.52 -9.39
CA ALA A 40 1.69 6.39 -8.31
C ALA A 40 0.22 6.12 -7.96
N TYR A 41 -0.62 5.80 -8.95
CA TYR A 41 -2.00 5.38 -8.72
C TYR A 41 -2.08 4.05 -7.98
N GLU A 42 -1.31 3.05 -8.40
CA GLU A 42 -1.26 1.75 -7.75
C GLU A 42 -0.78 1.88 -6.30
N LEU A 43 0.27 2.66 -6.07
CA LEU A 43 0.82 2.90 -4.73
C LEU A 43 -0.20 3.59 -3.82
N LYS A 44 -0.96 4.55 -4.36
CA LYS A 44 -2.04 5.19 -3.62
C LYS A 44 -3.16 4.21 -3.27
N GLN A 45 -3.53 3.34 -4.20
CA GLN A 45 -4.55 2.31 -3.97
C GLN A 45 -4.11 1.33 -2.86
N LEU A 46 -2.86 0.86 -2.92
CA LEU A 46 -2.28 -0.01 -1.89
C LEU A 46 -2.23 0.67 -0.52
N GLN A 47 -1.88 1.96 -0.47
CA GLN A 47 -1.93 2.73 0.78
C GLN A 47 -3.35 2.80 1.36
N THR A 48 -4.35 3.04 0.53
CA THR A 48 -5.75 3.05 0.97
C THR A 48 -6.20 1.68 1.48
N GLU A 49 -5.82 0.60 0.81
CA GLU A 49 -6.16 -0.76 1.27
C GLU A 49 -5.47 -1.10 2.61
N LEU A 50 -4.20 -0.71 2.75
CA LEU A 50 -3.46 -0.85 4.00
C LEU A 50 -4.14 -0.07 5.13
N GLU A 51 -4.49 1.19 4.89
CA GLU A 51 -5.17 2.04 5.87
C GLU A 51 -6.51 1.42 6.30
N GLN A 52 -7.31 0.93 5.35
CA GLN A 52 -8.56 0.24 5.66
C GLN A 52 -8.36 -0.99 6.54
N LYS A 53 -7.36 -1.84 6.23
CA LYS A 53 -7.04 -3.03 7.01
C LYS A 53 -6.55 -2.68 8.41
N THR A 54 -5.68 -1.68 8.54
CA THR A 54 -5.17 -1.23 9.86
C THR A 54 -6.27 -0.65 10.73
N ASN A 55 -7.19 0.12 10.15
CA ASN A 55 -8.35 0.66 10.86
C ASN A 55 -9.29 -0.46 11.34
N LEU A 56 -9.59 -1.43 10.47
CA LEU A 56 -10.39 -2.59 10.84
C LEU A 56 -9.74 -3.39 11.97
N GLN A 57 -8.44 -3.63 11.90
CA GLN A 57 -7.69 -4.31 12.95
C GLN A 57 -7.78 -3.55 14.28
N ALA A 58 -7.59 -2.22 14.26
CA ALA A 58 -7.69 -1.40 15.46
C ALA A 58 -9.10 -1.48 16.09
N LYS A 59 -10.15 -1.43 15.26
CA LYS A 59 -11.53 -1.58 15.73
C LYS A 59 -11.77 -2.95 16.37
N LEU A 60 -11.31 -4.02 15.71
CA LEU A 60 -11.45 -5.39 16.24
C LEU A 60 -10.68 -5.57 17.54
N GLU A 61 -9.50 -4.94 17.70
CA GLU A 61 -8.76 -5.01 18.96
C GLU A 61 -9.53 -4.32 20.10
N VAL A 62 -10.14 -3.16 19.84
CA VAL A 62 -11.00 -2.47 20.81
C VAL A 62 -12.20 -3.34 21.20
N GLU A 63 -12.88 -3.95 20.23
CA GLU A 63 -14.00 -4.85 20.50
C GLU A 63 -13.57 -6.08 21.29
N ARG A 64 -12.43 -6.68 20.95
CA ARG A 64 -11.83 -7.79 21.69
C ARG A 64 -11.54 -7.40 23.14
N MET A 65 -10.90 -6.26 23.36
CA MET A 65 -10.62 -5.74 24.71
C MET A 65 -11.90 -5.51 25.50
N ASN A 66 -12.95 -4.98 24.85
CA ASN A 66 -14.25 -4.77 25.48
C ASN A 66 -14.93 -6.09 25.88
N LEU A 67 -14.88 -7.11 25.02
CA LEU A 67 -15.42 -8.44 25.30
C LEU A 67 -14.66 -9.15 26.43
N LEU A 68 -13.35 -8.96 26.49
CA LEU A 68 -12.50 -9.50 27.57
C LEU A 68 -12.50 -8.64 28.84
N SER A 69 -13.19 -7.50 28.85
CA SER A 69 -13.23 -6.62 30.01
C SER A 69 -13.92 -7.32 31.18
N SER A 70 -13.34 -7.16 32.38
CA SER A 70 -13.85 -7.82 33.59
C SER A 70 -15.29 -7.41 33.92
N SER A 71 -15.67 -6.16 33.63
CA SER A 71 -17.04 -5.65 33.81
C SER A 71 -18.03 -6.36 32.90
N ARG A 72 -17.69 -6.56 31.62
CA ARG A 72 -18.55 -7.25 30.66
C ARG A 72 -18.62 -8.76 30.93
N LEU A 73 -17.51 -9.37 31.35
CA LEU A 73 -17.51 -10.76 31.80
C LEU A 73 -18.34 -10.94 33.08
N ARG A 74 -18.31 -9.96 33.99
CA ARG A 74 -19.14 -9.94 35.22
C ARG A 74 -20.62 -9.83 34.90
N SER A 75 -21.01 -8.91 34.00
CA SER A 75 -22.40 -8.77 33.58
C SER A 75 -22.91 -10.04 32.87
N LEU A 76 -22.09 -10.64 32.00
CA LEU A 76 -22.44 -11.89 31.32
C LEU A 76 -22.57 -13.06 32.31
N ALA A 77 -21.71 -13.10 33.34
CA ALA A 77 -21.82 -14.10 34.41
C ALA A 77 -23.11 -13.92 35.21
N GLU A 78 -23.50 -12.69 35.53
CA GLU A 78 -24.77 -12.39 36.19
C GLU A 78 -25.99 -12.79 35.34
N GLU A 79 -26.00 -12.47 34.04
CA GLU A 79 -27.05 -12.88 33.10
C GLU A 79 -27.15 -14.40 32.94
N SER A 80 -26.02 -15.11 33.00
CA SER A 80 -25.97 -16.56 32.83
C SER A 80 -26.12 -17.33 34.15
N GLU A 81 -26.46 -16.64 35.25
CA GLU A 81 -26.49 -17.18 36.63
C GLU A 81 -25.18 -17.83 37.10
N LEU A 82 -24.07 -17.52 36.42
CA LEU A 82 -22.74 -18.01 36.74
C LEU A 82 -22.15 -17.21 37.91
N ARG A 83 -21.56 -17.92 38.86
CA ARG A 83 -20.92 -17.33 40.04
C ARG A 83 -19.54 -17.93 40.22
N GLN A 84 -18.69 -17.22 40.96
CA GLN A 84 -17.35 -17.73 41.30
C GLN A 84 -17.48 -19.10 41.99
N ALA A 85 -16.77 -20.10 41.45
CA ALA A 85 -16.82 -21.45 41.98
C ALA A 85 -16.36 -21.46 43.44
N ARG A 86 -17.14 -22.12 44.32
CA ARG A 86 -16.79 -22.24 45.74
C ARG A 86 -15.65 -23.25 45.93
N PRO A 87 -14.84 -23.14 47.00
CA PRO A 87 -13.85 -24.14 47.35
C PRO A 87 -14.50 -25.53 47.40
N GLY A 88 -13.99 -26.49 46.62
CA GLY A 88 -14.52 -27.86 46.50
C GLY A 88 -15.35 -28.17 45.25
N GLN A 89 -15.72 -27.17 44.44
CA GLN A 89 -16.44 -27.39 43.16
C GLN A 89 -15.51 -27.59 41.94
N ILE A 90 -14.23 -27.21 42.03
CA ILE A 90 -13.26 -27.42 40.96
C ILE A 90 -12.68 -28.81 41.10
N ARG A 91 -12.98 -29.71 40.16
CA ARG A 91 -12.33 -31.02 40.05
C ARG A 91 -11.16 -30.92 39.08
N THR A 92 -9.94 -31.06 39.60
CA THR A 92 -8.76 -31.33 38.77
C THR A 92 -8.74 -32.82 38.43
N LEU A 93 -8.76 -33.14 37.13
CA LEU A 93 -8.46 -34.48 36.67
C LEU A 93 -6.94 -34.66 36.81
N ALA A 94 -6.52 -35.74 37.48
CA ALA A 94 -5.09 -36.04 37.64
C ALA A 94 -4.41 -36.17 36.26
N PRO A 95 -3.13 -35.77 36.13
CA PRO A 95 -2.41 -35.80 34.86
C PRO A 95 -2.27 -37.22 34.28
#